data_AF-A0A2J7VY81-F1
#
_entry.id   AF-A0A2J7VY81-F1
#
_cell.length_a   1.000
_cell.length_b   1.000
_cell.length_c   1.000
_cell.angle_alpha   90.00
_cell.angle_beta   90.00
_cell.angle_gamma   90.00
#
_symmetry.space_group_name_H-M   'P 1'
#
loop_
_entity.id
_entity.type
_entity.pdbx_description
1 polymer ?
#
loop_
_entity_poly.entity_id
_entity_poly.type
_entity_poly.pdbx_seq_one_letter_code
_entity_poly.pdbx_strand_id
1 'polypeptide(L)'
;MMLSSLLQRAAASSVAGAARAGAAAPSAGGGSVPGGPPPQLYAEEQLCRPETLGRHAELPGIVRDLVEAGSIDARARLVRGMLHAIGFEWMGYGMVAYVRGQSWPLSFFTSYGNAHWIRRYFAQRHYEVDARHHEAPASSLPLLWDVSQLEASLTGPDPSERRRRFLDDLHASGIRSGLFFRLASPTHVNEHTVISLTSSAPSRSWITEGVVGQSLVLGLSVHEYLSRHARVPAAPPTARAEMSGMSPTQRYILEHLLQGRSDKEIAYRLQLSSHTVDYHMRQLRRRFAARNRVQLVKAATQWQHGEGGFGEVSQLSAL
;
A
#
# COMPACT_ATOMS: atom_id res chain seq x y z
N MET A 1 9.18 29.43 25.13
CA MET A 1 10.00 28.54 25.98
C MET A 1 9.23 27.26 26.35
N MET A 2 8.79 26.46 25.36
CA MET A 2 8.12 25.16 25.61
C MET A 2 8.54 24.05 24.62
N LEU A 3 9.44 24.34 23.67
CA LEU A 3 10.00 23.34 22.73
C LEU A 3 11.46 22.96 23.03
N SER A 4 12.14 23.70 23.91
CA SER A 4 13.54 23.45 24.29
C SER A 4 13.71 22.30 25.30
N SER A 5 12.62 21.81 25.91
CA SER A 5 12.64 20.82 26.99
C SER A 5 12.51 19.36 26.54
N LEU A 6 12.18 19.08 25.26
CA LEU A 6 12.03 17.70 24.76
C LEU A 6 13.34 17.07 24.28
N LEU A 7 14.32 17.88 23.84
CA LEU A 7 15.59 17.38 23.32
C LEU A 7 16.65 17.09 24.40
N GLN A 8 16.53 17.70 25.59
CA GLN A 8 17.54 17.57 26.66
C GLN A 8 17.35 16.36 27.60
N ARG A 9 16.32 15.54 27.40
CA ARG A 9 16.05 14.35 28.25
C ARG A 9 16.30 12.99 27.60
N ALA A 10 16.83 12.95 26.38
CA ALA A 10 17.19 11.69 25.70
C ALA A 10 18.72 11.44 25.59
N ALA A 11 19.55 12.42 25.96
CA ALA A 11 21.01 12.33 25.88
C ALA A 11 21.65 12.06 27.27
N ALA A 12 21.22 11.00 27.95
CA ALA A 12 21.91 10.51 29.17
C ALA A 12 21.52 9.07 29.52
N SER A 13 21.81 8.12 28.63
CA SER A 13 22.03 6.72 29.00
C SER A 13 22.73 5.98 27.86
N SER A 14 24.01 6.28 27.67
CA SER A 14 24.95 5.36 27.04
C SER A 14 25.48 4.45 28.14
N VAL A 15 25.52 3.13 27.89
CA VAL A 15 26.73 2.29 27.99
C VAL A 15 26.38 0.83 27.64
N ALA A 16 27.09 0.35 26.62
CA ALA A 16 27.64 -0.99 26.38
C ALA A 16 26.82 -2.27 26.63
N GLY A 17 26.85 -3.18 25.64
CA GLY A 17 26.79 -4.61 25.94
C GLY A 17 26.39 -5.54 24.80
N ALA A 18 27.39 -6.19 24.21
CA ALA A 18 27.36 -7.54 23.62
C ALA A 18 26.73 -7.74 22.23
N ALA A 19 27.64 -7.81 21.25
CA ALA A 19 27.51 -8.63 20.07
C ALA A 19 27.20 -10.10 20.44
N ARG A 20 26.23 -10.70 19.74
CA ARG A 20 26.16 -12.16 19.57
C ARG A 20 25.88 -12.48 18.11
N ALA A 21 26.89 -13.10 17.50
CA ALA A 21 26.79 -13.83 16.26
C ALA A 21 25.74 -14.95 16.42
N GLY A 22 24.77 -15.00 15.50
CA GLY A 22 23.78 -16.05 15.36
C GLY A 22 23.79 -16.56 13.93
N ALA A 23 24.12 -17.84 13.78
CA ALA A 23 24.50 -18.52 12.55
C ALA A 23 23.47 -18.42 11.41
N ALA A 24 24.01 -18.33 10.19
CA ALA A 24 23.29 -18.44 8.93
C ALA A 24 22.62 -19.82 8.81
N ALA A 25 21.32 -19.82 8.51
CA ALA A 25 20.56 -20.98 8.07
C ALA A 25 20.47 -20.97 6.52
N PRO A 26 20.48 -22.14 5.86
CA PRO A 26 20.82 -22.26 4.46
C PRO A 26 19.73 -21.70 3.53
N SER A 27 20.20 -21.01 2.50
CA SER A 27 19.46 -20.54 1.34
C SER A 27 18.77 -21.71 0.61
N ALA A 28 17.45 -21.82 0.77
CA ALA A 28 16.65 -22.72 -0.04
C ALA A 28 16.30 -22.03 -1.38
N GLY A 29 16.68 -22.73 -2.46
CA GLY A 29 16.62 -22.36 -3.87
C GLY A 29 15.40 -21.59 -4.36
N GLY A 30 15.68 -20.72 -5.34
CA GLY A 30 14.71 -19.96 -6.09
C GLY A 30 13.65 -20.83 -6.76
N GLY A 31 12.40 -20.51 -6.48
CA GLY A 31 11.26 -20.82 -7.33
C GLY A 31 10.55 -19.52 -7.65
N SER A 32 10.64 -19.05 -8.90
CA SER A 32 9.81 -17.96 -9.39
C SER A 32 8.34 -18.38 -9.26
N VAL A 33 7.58 -17.64 -8.45
CA VAL A 33 6.13 -17.84 -8.30
C VAL A 33 5.46 -17.46 -9.63
N PRO A 34 4.48 -18.23 -10.14
CA PRO A 34 3.72 -17.86 -11.33
C PRO A 34 3.09 -16.48 -11.13
N GLY A 35 3.30 -15.58 -12.10
CA GLY A 35 2.90 -14.18 -12.00
C GLY A 35 1.40 -14.02 -11.84
N GLY A 36 0.99 -13.18 -10.89
CA GLY A 36 -0.40 -12.73 -10.77
C GLY A 36 -0.87 -11.97 -12.02
N PRO A 37 -2.16 -11.61 -12.10
CA PRO A 37 -2.66 -10.86 -13.24
C PRO A 37 -1.90 -9.54 -13.41
N PRO A 38 -1.73 -9.06 -14.66
CA PRO A 38 -1.11 -7.77 -14.90
C PRO A 38 -1.88 -6.65 -14.18
N PRO A 39 -1.18 -5.62 -13.68
CA PRO A 39 -1.84 -4.50 -13.00
C PRO A 39 -2.81 -3.80 -13.95
N GLN A 40 -3.98 -3.42 -13.45
CA GLN A 40 -4.96 -2.68 -14.22
C GLN A 40 -4.57 -1.19 -14.26
N LEU A 41 -4.17 -0.72 -15.44
CA LEU A 41 -3.94 0.70 -15.66
C LEU A 41 -5.25 1.40 -16.02
N TYR A 42 -5.50 2.53 -15.38
CA TYR A 42 -6.66 3.36 -15.66
C TYR A 42 -6.31 4.85 -15.60
N ALA A 43 -7.22 5.66 -16.10
CA ALA A 43 -7.09 7.09 -16.29
C ALA A 43 -8.46 7.75 -16.06
N GLU A 44 -8.50 9.07 -16.14
CA GLU A 44 -9.69 9.90 -15.95
C GLU A 44 -10.90 9.45 -16.79
N GLU A 45 -10.67 8.92 -17.99
CA GLU A 45 -11.71 8.47 -18.91
C GLU A 45 -12.51 7.29 -18.35
N GLN A 46 -11.91 6.53 -17.42
CA GLN A 46 -12.51 5.35 -16.81
C GLN A 46 -13.12 5.64 -15.42
N LEU A 47 -13.10 6.90 -14.98
CA LEU A 47 -13.75 7.30 -13.74
C LEU A 47 -15.26 7.46 -13.93
N CYS A 48 -16.03 6.90 -13.01
CA CYS A 48 -17.47 7.05 -12.97
C CYS A 48 -17.84 8.37 -12.28
N ARG A 49 -18.85 9.07 -12.78
CA ARG A 49 -19.51 10.13 -12.03
C ARG A 49 -20.46 9.47 -11.02
N PRO A 50 -20.28 9.66 -9.70
CA PRO A 50 -21.26 9.16 -8.74
C PRO A 50 -22.60 9.84 -9.00
N GLU A 51 -23.67 9.04 -9.04
CA GLU A 51 -25.03 9.56 -9.10
C GLU A 51 -25.33 10.30 -7.79
N THR A 52 -25.57 11.61 -7.90
CA THR A 52 -26.15 12.48 -6.86
C THR A 52 -25.52 12.36 -5.46
N LEU A 53 -24.56 13.24 -5.18
CA LEU A 53 -24.12 13.53 -3.81
C LEU A 53 -25.33 13.86 -2.92
N GLY A 54 -25.54 13.05 -1.88
CA GLY A 54 -26.26 13.48 -0.68
C GLY A 54 -25.63 14.79 -0.20
N ARG A 55 -26.43 15.84 -0.13
CA ARG A 55 -26.02 17.18 0.28
C ARG A 55 -25.31 17.16 1.64
N HIS A 56 -24.14 17.80 1.69
CA HIS A 56 -23.43 18.33 2.87
C HIS A 56 -22.70 17.34 3.79
N ALA A 57 -21.52 16.87 3.34
CA ALA A 57 -20.32 17.02 4.16
C ALA A 57 -19.47 18.10 3.46
N GLU A 58 -18.92 19.07 4.20
CA GLU A 58 -18.02 20.08 3.64
C GLU A 58 -16.77 19.38 3.10
N LEU A 59 -16.76 19.07 1.80
CA LEU A 59 -15.58 18.53 1.15
C LEU A 59 -14.47 19.58 1.19
N PRO A 60 -13.20 19.17 1.41
CA PRO A 60 -12.08 20.08 1.26
C PRO A 60 -12.12 20.79 -0.09
N GLY A 61 -11.67 22.06 -0.12
CA GLY A 61 -11.75 22.91 -1.32
C GLY A 61 -11.24 22.22 -2.59
N ILE A 62 -10.10 21.54 -2.52
CA ILE A 62 -9.50 20.81 -3.66
C ILE A 62 -10.44 19.72 -4.19
N VAL A 63 -11.09 18.95 -3.32
CA VAL A 63 -12.01 17.87 -3.73
C VAL A 63 -13.24 18.46 -4.42
N ARG A 64 -13.78 19.55 -3.86
CA ARG A 64 -14.89 20.28 -4.49
C ARG A 64 -14.49 20.81 -5.87
N ASP A 65 -13.34 21.45 -5.98
CA ASP A 65 -12.86 22.02 -7.24
C ASP A 65 -12.63 20.91 -8.30
N LEU A 66 -12.19 19.72 -7.89
CA LEU A 66 -12.09 18.55 -8.77
C LEU A 66 -13.46 18.03 -9.25
N VAL A 67 -14.47 18.02 -8.37
CA VAL A 67 -15.85 17.62 -8.71
C VAL A 67 -16.50 18.64 -9.64
N GLU A 68 -16.28 19.93 -9.39
CA GLU A 68 -16.82 21.05 -10.18
C GLU A 68 -16.13 21.21 -11.54
N ALA A 69 -14.88 20.76 -11.67
CA ALA A 69 -14.16 20.75 -12.93
C ALA A 69 -14.86 19.85 -13.97
N GLY A 70 -15.63 20.48 -14.85
CA GLY A 70 -16.54 19.83 -15.80
C GLY A 70 -15.89 18.98 -16.90
N SER A 71 -14.56 18.96 -17.03
CA SER A 71 -13.85 18.15 -18.03
C SER A 71 -12.56 17.51 -17.49
N ILE A 72 -12.13 16.44 -18.17
CA ILE A 72 -10.87 15.73 -17.88
C ILE A 72 -9.69 16.70 -17.95
N ASP A 73 -9.62 17.53 -18.99
CA ASP A 73 -8.55 18.52 -19.15
C ASP A 73 -8.56 19.58 -18.06
N ALA A 74 -9.73 20.00 -17.60
CA ALA A 74 -9.85 20.98 -16.51
C ALA A 74 -9.29 20.39 -15.20
N ARG A 75 -9.65 19.16 -14.84
CA ARG A 75 -9.10 18.47 -13.67
C ARG A 75 -7.60 18.26 -13.79
N ALA A 76 -7.13 17.81 -14.95
CA ALA A 76 -5.72 17.56 -15.17
C ALA A 76 -4.89 18.86 -15.10
N ARG A 77 -5.42 19.99 -15.60
CA ARG A 77 -4.79 21.31 -15.42
C ARG A 77 -4.77 21.75 -13.96
N LEU A 78 -5.86 21.55 -13.22
CA LEU A 78 -5.96 21.89 -11.80
C LEU A 78 -4.92 21.12 -10.98
N VAL A 79 -4.86 19.78 -11.12
CA VAL A 79 -3.89 18.95 -10.39
C VAL A 79 -2.45 19.26 -10.79
N ARG A 80 -2.15 19.38 -12.10
CA ARG A 80 -0.80 19.75 -12.54
C ARG A 80 -0.39 21.14 -12.07
N GLY A 81 -1.30 22.10 -12.07
CA GLY A 81 -1.06 23.44 -11.54
C GLY A 81 -0.67 23.41 -10.06
N MET A 82 -1.40 22.64 -9.24
CA MET A 82 -1.06 22.46 -7.82
C MET A 82 0.27 21.72 -7.61
N LEU A 83 0.54 20.66 -8.38
CA LEU A 83 1.83 19.95 -8.33
C LEU A 83 2.99 20.92 -8.59
N HIS A 84 2.91 21.69 -9.68
CA HIS A 84 3.94 22.65 -10.05
C HIS A 84 4.10 23.78 -9.04
N ALA A 85 3.00 24.26 -8.44
CA ALA A 85 3.05 25.27 -7.39
C ALA A 85 3.75 24.78 -6.11
N ILE A 86 3.67 23.48 -5.81
CA ILE A 86 4.35 22.85 -4.67
C ILE A 86 5.81 22.52 -5.00
N GLY A 87 6.13 22.21 -6.27
CA GLY A 87 7.48 21.86 -6.75
C GLY A 87 7.62 20.47 -7.38
N PHE A 88 6.51 19.77 -7.62
CA PHE A 88 6.47 18.46 -8.29
C PHE A 88 5.94 18.59 -9.72
N GLU A 89 6.29 17.68 -10.62
CA GLU A 89 5.72 17.67 -11.98
C GLU A 89 4.71 16.54 -12.20
N TRP A 90 4.86 15.43 -11.47
CA TRP A 90 4.03 14.25 -11.68
C TRP A 90 3.57 13.62 -10.37
N MET A 91 2.41 12.96 -10.45
CA MET A 91 1.82 12.19 -9.36
C MET A 91 1.47 10.78 -9.84
N GLY A 92 2.00 9.78 -9.15
CA GLY A 92 1.58 8.38 -9.24
C GLY A 92 0.57 8.06 -8.15
N TYR A 93 -0.47 7.32 -8.51
CA TYR A 93 -1.49 6.84 -7.59
C TYR A 93 -1.83 5.40 -7.96
N GLY A 94 -1.83 4.49 -6.99
CA GLY A 94 -2.14 3.09 -7.27
C GLY A 94 -2.49 2.29 -6.04
N MET A 95 -3.12 1.15 -6.24
CA MET A 95 -3.40 0.19 -5.20
C MET A 95 -2.40 -0.96 -5.29
N VAL A 96 -1.82 -1.32 -4.15
CA VAL A 96 -0.78 -2.34 -4.04
C VAL A 96 -1.19 -3.35 -2.97
N ALA A 97 -1.12 -4.63 -3.30
CA ALA A 97 -1.27 -5.73 -2.37
C ALA A 97 0.10 -6.24 -1.92
N TYR A 98 0.22 -6.59 -0.64
CA TYR A 98 1.42 -7.20 -0.09
C TYR A 98 1.22 -8.72 0.01
N VAL A 99 1.93 -9.47 -0.82
CA VAL A 99 1.80 -10.91 -0.96
C VAL A 99 3.15 -11.57 -0.74
N ARG A 100 3.25 -12.45 0.27
CA ARG A 100 4.45 -13.25 0.56
C ARG A 100 5.75 -12.42 0.64
N GLY A 101 5.68 -11.22 1.20
CA GLY A 101 6.85 -10.36 1.34
C GLY A 101 7.12 -9.45 0.13
N GLN A 102 6.31 -9.52 -0.92
CA GLN A 102 6.47 -8.73 -2.15
C GLN A 102 5.27 -7.81 -2.39
N SER A 103 5.55 -6.64 -2.93
CA SER A 103 4.54 -5.67 -3.36
C SER A 103 4.04 -6.01 -4.76
N TRP A 104 2.73 -6.11 -4.92
CA TRP A 104 2.07 -6.40 -6.17
C TRP A 104 1.08 -5.29 -6.54
N PRO A 105 1.29 -4.55 -7.64
CA PRO A 105 0.34 -3.54 -8.06
C PRO A 105 -0.96 -4.20 -8.54
N LEU A 106 -2.08 -3.83 -7.94
CA LEU A 106 -3.43 -4.25 -8.37
C LEU A 106 -3.94 -3.32 -9.46
N SER A 107 -3.85 -2.02 -9.22
CA SER A 107 -4.28 -0.99 -10.16
C SER A 107 -3.42 0.28 -10.06
N PHE A 108 -3.34 1.03 -11.15
CA PHE A 108 -2.56 2.26 -11.19
C PHE A 108 -3.23 3.32 -12.06
N PHE A 109 -3.38 4.50 -11.50
CA PHE A 109 -3.93 5.68 -12.17
C PHE A 109 -2.83 6.46 -12.89
N THR A 110 -3.09 6.85 -14.13
CA THR A 110 -2.03 7.29 -15.05
C THR A 110 -2.12 8.75 -15.48
N SER A 111 -3.26 9.43 -15.32
CA SER A 111 -3.51 10.76 -15.91
C SER A 111 -2.62 11.89 -15.41
N TYR A 112 -2.07 11.76 -14.19
CA TYR A 112 -1.18 12.76 -13.59
C TYR A 112 0.28 12.29 -13.52
N GLY A 113 0.56 11.08 -13.99
CA GLY A 113 1.90 10.51 -13.93
C GLY A 113 2.75 10.85 -15.15
N ASN A 114 4.04 10.57 -15.05
CA ASN A 114 4.95 10.64 -16.19
C ASN A 114 4.69 9.42 -17.10
N ALA A 115 4.16 9.65 -18.30
CA ALA A 115 3.77 8.59 -19.22
C ALA A 115 4.95 7.69 -19.65
N HIS A 116 6.14 8.28 -19.84
CA HIS A 116 7.34 7.53 -20.19
C HIS A 116 7.75 6.59 -19.04
N TRP A 117 7.77 7.12 -17.83
CA TRP A 117 8.07 6.38 -16.61
C TRP A 117 7.08 5.24 -16.37
N ILE A 118 5.77 5.51 -16.39
CA ILE A 118 4.73 4.50 -16.16
C ILE A 118 4.90 3.32 -17.11
N ARG A 119 5.07 3.60 -18.41
CA ARG A 119 5.26 2.57 -19.43
C ARG A 119 6.46 1.68 -19.11
N ARG A 120 7.61 2.26 -18.77
CA ARG A 120 8.82 1.50 -18.44
C ARG A 120 8.70 0.75 -17.12
N TYR A 121 8.10 1.39 -16.10
CA TYR A 121 7.91 0.83 -14.77
C TYR A 121 7.16 -0.50 -14.80
N PHE A 122 6.06 -0.57 -15.54
CA PHE A 122 5.29 -1.80 -15.66
C PHE A 122 5.92 -2.78 -16.66
N ALA A 123 6.45 -2.32 -17.80
CA ALA A 123 7.07 -3.19 -18.79
C ALA A 123 8.31 -3.93 -18.26
N GLN A 124 9.13 -3.26 -17.44
CA GLN A 124 10.33 -3.84 -16.83
C GLN A 124 10.06 -4.46 -15.45
N ARG A 125 8.81 -4.44 -14.98
CA ARG A 125 8.39 -4.95 -13.67
C ARG A 125 9.19 -4.32 -12.52
N HIS A 126 9.43 -3.02 -12.62
CA HIS A 126 10.20 -2.24 -11.63
C HIS A 126 9.56 -2.28 -10.24
N TYR A 127 8.26 -2.53 -10.13
CA TYR A 127 7.56 -2.75 -8.86
C TYR A 127 8.12 -3.91 -8.03
N GLU A 128 8.86 -4.86 -8.62
CA GLU A 128 9.53 -5.94 -7.88
C GLU A 128 10.82 -5.49 -7.16
N VAL A 129 11.44 -4.40 -7.61
CA VAL A 129 12.75 -3.93 -7.13
C VAL A 129 12.70 -2.53 -6.52
N ASP A 130 11.55 -1.87 -6.61
CA ASP A 130 11.32 -0.54 -6.06
C ASP A 130 11.24 -0.58 -4.53
N ALA A 131 12.36 -0.25 -3.90
CA ALA A 131 12.53 -0.30 -2.46
C ALA A 131 11.59 0.67 -1.70
N ARG A 132 11.05 1.70 -2.37
CA ARG A 132 10.18 2.71 -1.73
C ARG A 132 8.91 2.10 -1.14
N HIS A 133 8.40 1.01 -1.73
CA HIS A 133 7.25 0.28 -1.18
C HIS A 133 7.52 -0.32 0.21
N HIS A 134 8.77 -0.71 0.47
CA HIS A 134 9.17 -1.30 1.75
C HIS A 134 9.70 -0.25 2.74
N GLU A 135 10.39 0.77 2.25
CA GLU A 135 10.97 1.85 3.06
C GLU A 135 9.92 2.82 3.59
N ALA A 136 8.77 2.95 2.92
CA ALA A 136 7.68 3.82 3.36
C ALA A 136 7.05 3.36 4.70
N PRO A 137 7.01 4.24 5.72
CA PRO A 137 6.38 3.93 7.01
C PRO A 137 4.93 3.48 6.89
N ALA A 138 4.50 2.59 7.80
CA ALA A 138 3.10 2.15 7.86
C ALA A 138 2.14 3.21 8.41
N SER A 139 2.66 4.25 9.05
CA SER A 139 1.91 5.34 9.68
C SER A 139 1.38 6.39 8.69
N SER A 140 1.46 6.14 7.38
CA SER A 140 1.19 7.13 6.32
C SER A 140 2.13 8.35 6.31
N LEU A 141 3.17 8.35 7.13
CA LEU A 141 4.22 9.36 7.05
C LEU A 141 4.98 9.23 5.72
N PRO A 142 5.31 10.37 5.08
CA PRO A 142 5.99 10.34 3.81
C PRO A 142 7.46 9.92 3.94
N LEU A 143 7.88 9.05 3.02
CA LEU A 143 9.25 8.81 2.67
C LEU A 143 9.71 9.91 1.69
N LEU A 144 10.67 10.71 2.11
CA LEU A 144 11.36 11.66 1.23
C LEU A 144 12.57 10.96 0.61
N TRP A 145 12.74 11.06 -0.70
CA TRP A 145 13.80 10.35 -1.41
C TRP A 145 14.38 11.18 -2.55
N ASP A 146 15.64 10.90 -2.87
CA ASP A 146 16.29 11.34 -4.10
C ASP A 146 17.08 10.19 -4.72
N VAL A 147 17.40 10.31 -6.00
CA VAL A 147 18.06 9.24 -6.75
C VAL A 147 19.46 8.96 -6.19
N SER A 148 20.19 9.98 -5.73
CA SER A 148 21.52 9.80 -5.13
C SER A 148 21.49 8.90 -3.88
N GLN A 149 20.47 9.02 -3.02
CA GLN A 149 20.27 8.09 -1.91
C GLN A 149 19.98 6.65 -2.37
N LEU A 150 19.18 6.50 -3.42
CA LEU A 150 18.84 5.18 -3.98
C LEU A 150 20.06 4.51 -4.63
N GLU A 151 20.91 5.30 -5.30
CA GLU A 151 22.20 4.87 -5.87
C GLU A 151 23.18 4.42 -4.79
N ALA A 152 23.32 5.20 -3.70
CA ALA A 152 24.21 4.82 -2.60
C ALA A 152 23.84 3.45 -2.00
N SER A 153 22.55 3.12 -2.01
CA SER A 153 22.01 1.84 -1.52
C SER A 153 22.30 0.65 -2.46
N LEU A 154 22.80 0.89 -3.68
CA LEU A 154 23.24 -0.16 -4.61
C LEU A 154 24.65 -0.69 -4.31
N THR A 155 25.47 0.03 -3.55
CA THR A 155 26.91 -0.29 -3.38
C THR A 155 27.19 -1.50 -2.48
N GLY A 156 26.15 -2.27 -2.11
CA GLY A 156 26.26 -3.54 -1.39
C GLY A 156 26.69 -4.73 -2.27
N PRO A 157 26.98 -5.90 -1.68
CA PRO A 157 27.65 -7.02 -2.36
C PRO A 157 26.87 -7.74 -3.48
N ASP A 158 25.67 -7.30 -3.87
CA ASP A 158 24.91 -7.83 -5.02
C ASP A 158 23.87 -6.83 -5.55
N PRO A 159 24.27 -5.80 -6.32
CA PRO A 159 23.31 -4.94 -7.00
C PRO A 159 22.71 -5.70 -8.17
N SER A 160 21.52 -6.27 -7.96
CA SER A 160 20.79 -6.93 -9.06
C SER A 160 20.70 -6.01 -10.29
N GLU A 161 21.05 -6.51 -11.47
CA GLU A 161 20.96 -5.80 -12.77
C GLU A 161 19.59 -5.14 -13.02
N ARG A 162 18.53 -5.64 -12.36
CA ARG A 162 17.20 -5.04 -12.38
C ARG A 162 17.13 -3.72 -11.63
N ARG A 163 17.80 -3.61 -10.47
CA ARG A 163 17.81 -2.39 -9.65
C ARG A 163 18.64 -1.28 -10.30
N ARG A 164 19.72 -1.62 -11.01
CA ARG A 164 20.46 -0.66 -11.85
C ARG A 164 19.60 -0.11 -12.98
N ARG A 165 18.92 -1.00 -13.73
CA ARG A 165 17.96 -0.61 -14.77
C ARG A 165 16.81 0.26 -14.24
N PHE A 166 16.33 0.01 -13.03
CA PHE A 166 15.34 0.86 -12.37
C PHE A 166 15.82 2.31 -12.20
N LEU A 167 17.07 2.51 -11.76
CA LEU A 167 17.65 3.84 -11.63
C LEU A 167 17.92 4.49 -13.00
N ASP A 168 18.45 3.73 -13.97
CA ASP A 168 18.64 4.22 -15.34
C ASP A 168 17.33 4.74 -15.94
N ASP A 169 16.22 4.04 -15.69
CA ASP A 169 14.89 4.41 -16.17
C ASP A 169 14.30 5.62 -15.44
N LEU A 170 14.58 5.79 -14.13
CA LEU A 170 14.27 7.05 -13.41
C LEU A 170 15.03 8.21 -14.05
N HIS A 171 16.33 8.01 -14.31
CA HIS A 171 17.19 9.00 -14.94
C HIS A 171 16.66 9.42 -16.31
N ALA A 172 16.39 8.45 -17.18
CA ALA A 172 15.86 8.65 -18.52
C ALA A 172 14.48 9.32 -18.52
N SER A 173 13.69 9.13 -17.46
CA SER A 173 12.37 9.76 -17.31
C SER A 173 12.42 11.18 -16.74
N GLY A 174 13.61 11.69 -16.38
CA GLY A 174 13.79 13.01 -15.77
C GLY A 174 13.41 13.06 -14.28
N ILE A 175 13.04 11.94 -13.67
CA ILE A 175 12.67 11.88 -12.25
C ILE A 175 13.94 11.82 -11.40
N ARG A 176 14.05 12.67 -10.37
CA ARG A 176 15.27 12.79 -9.55
C ARG A 176 15.02 12.84 -8.05
N SER A 177 13.90 13.38 -7.62
CA SER A 177 13.49 13.39 -6.21
C SER A 177 12.00 13.24 -6.06
N GLY A 178 11.54 12.96 -4.85
CA GLY A 178 10.13 12.83 -4.62
C GLY A 178 9.74 12.60 -3.18
N LEU A 179 8.43 12.52 -3.02
CA LEU A 179 7.74 12.17 -1.80
C LEU A 179 6.86 10.95 -2.10
N PHE A 180 6.94 9.93 -1.25
CA PHE A 180 6.17 8.70 -1.40
C PHE A 180 5.52 8.34 -0.06
N PHE A 181 4.23 8.08 -0.06
CA PHE A 181 3.53 7.61 1.13
C PHE A 181 2.46 6.60 0.77
N ARG A 182 2.00 5.88 1.79
CA ARG A 182 1.00 4.84 1.65
C ARG A 182 -0.13 5.04 2.63
N LEU A 183 -1.34 4.77 2.18
CA LEU A 183 -2.55 4.79 2.99
C LEU A 183 -3.03 3.35 3.13
N ALA A 184 -3.24 2.90 4.37
CA ALA A 184 -3.82 1.59 4.61
C ALA A 184 -5.21 1.52 3.98
N SER A 185 -5.53 0.40 3.32
CA SER A 185 -6.90 0.18 2.86
C SER A 185 -7.82 -0.01 4.08
N PRO A 186 -8.97 0.68 4.15
CA PRO A 186 -9.93 0.47 5.24
C PRO A 186 -10.57 -0.92 5.18
N THR A 187 -10.56 -1.57 4.02
CA THR A 187 -11.26 -2.83 3.76
C THR A 187 -10.32 -4.03 3.67
N HIS A 188 -9.02 -3.85 3.44
CA HIS A 188 -8.11 -4.97 3.19
C HIS A 188 -6.76 -4.78 3.88
N VAL A 189 -6.50 -5.62 4.88
CA VAL A 189 -5.31 -5.56 5.76
C VAL A 189 -3.97 -5.63 5.00
N ASN A 190 -3.96 -6.30 3.84
CA ASN A 190 -2.75 -6.45 3.02
C ASN A 190 -2.71 -5.52 1.81
N GLU A 191 -3.65 -4.59 1.69
CA GLU A 191 -3.66 -3.63 0.58
C GLU A 191 -3.45 -2.23 1.11
N HIS A 192 -2.76 -1.44 0.30
CA HIS A 192 -2.55 -0.04 0.58
C HIS A 192 -2.59 0.74 -0.72
N THR A 193 -3.08 1.96 -0.62
CA THR A 193 -2.95 2.94 -1.70
C THR A 193 -1.58 3.57 -1.59
N VAL A 194 -0.82 3.58 -2.68
CA VAL A 194 0.45 4.30 -2.78
C VAL A 194 0.21 5.62 -3.50
N ILE A 195 0.83 6.67 -2.97
CA ILE A 195 0.80 8.02 -3.53
C ILE A 195 2.23 8.50 -3.64
N SER A 196 2.64 8.88 -4.85
CA SER A 196 4.00 9.28 -5.17
C SER A 196 3.98 10.60 -5.90
N LEU A 197 4.59 11.64 -5.34
CA LEU A 197 4.81 12.92 -6.02
C LEU A 197 6.28 12.98 -6.42
N THR A 198 6.56 13.28 -7.68
CA THR A 198 7.91 13.19 -8.25
C THR A 198 8.31 14.48 -8.95
N SER A 199 9.59 14.84 -8.81
CA SER A 199 10.20 16.07 -9.30
C SER A 199 11.50 15.78 -10.05
N SER A 200 11.85 16.67 -10.98
CA SER A 200 13.11 16.71 -11.70
C SER A 200 14.25 17.35 -10.89
N ALA A 201 13.92 17.96 -9.74
CA ALA A 201 14.91 18.52 -8.84
C ALA A 201 15.89 17.44 -8.32
N PRO A 202 17.22 17.67 -8.38
CA PRO A 202 18.23 16.62 -8.17
C PRO A 202 18.34 16.10 -6.74
N SER A 203 17.87 16.86 -5.74
CA SER A 203 17.96 16.51 -4.32
C SER A 203 16.59 16.64 -3.67
N ARG A 204 16.37 15.95 -2.54
CA ARG A 204 15.16 16.11 -1.71
C ARG A 204 15.21 17.31 -0.74
N SER A 205 16.30 18.08 -0.69
CA SER A 205 16.50 19.17 0.29
C SER A 205 15.49 20.32 0.18
N TRP A 206 14.87 20.50 -0.98
CA TRP A 206 13.80 21.49 -1.18
C TRP A 206 12.46 21.07 -0.56
N ILE A 207 12.29 19.79 -0.23
CA ILE A 207 11.07 19.23 0.35
C ILE A 207 11.05 19.51 1.87
N THR A 208 10.77 20.77 2.21
CA THR A 208 10.62 21.24 3.59
C THR A 208 9.32 20.74 4.23
N GLU A 209 9.15 20.94 5.53
CA GLU A 209 7.91 20.56 6.24
C GLU A 209 6.65 21.20 5.63
N GLY A 210 6.75 22.45 5.14
CA GLY A 210 5.66 23.12 4.45
C GLY A 210 5.27 22.42 3.14
N VAL A 211 6.27 22.02 2.35
CA VAL A 211 6.08 21.25 1.12
C VAL A 211 5.46 19.88 1.44
N VAL A 212 5.91 19.22 2.51
CA VAL A 212 5.33 17.95 2.98
C VAL A 212 3.85 18.12 3.33
N GLY A 213 3.50 19.16 4.10
CA GLY A 213 2.12 19.43 4.48
C GLY A 213 1.22 19.67 3.26
N GLN A 214 1.66 20.51 2.31
CA GLN A 214 0.92 20.77 1.07
C GLN A 214 0.78 19.50 0.21
N SER A 215 1.83 18.69 0.13
CA SER A 215 1.83 17.41 -0.61
C SER A 215 0.83 16.41 -0.04
N LEU A 216 0.76 16.31 1.29
CA LEU A 216 -0.21 15.44 1.96
C LEU A 216 -1.65 15.92 1.70
N VAL A 217 -1.91 17.23 1.82
CA VAL A 217 -3.24 17.80 1.53
C VAL A 217 -3.65 17.52 0.08
N LEU A 218 -2.77 17.76 -0.89
CA LEU A 218 -3.04 17.47 -2.30
C LEU A 218 -3.26 15.97 -2.52
N GLY A 219 -2.34 15.12 -2.06
CA GLY A 219 -2.40 13.69 -2.27
C GLY A 219 -3.63 13.04 -1.64
N LEU A 220 -4.01 13.45 -0.43
CA LEU A 220 -5.22 12.99 0.25
C LEU A 220 -6.50 13.49 -0.43
N SER A 221 -6.51 14.73 -0.94
CA SER A 221 -7.66 15.26 -1.68
C SER A 221 -7.87 14.52 -3.00
N VAL A 222 -6.79 14.25 -3.74
CA VAL A 222 -6.86 13.43 -4.95
C VAL A 222 -7.25 11.99 -4.62
N HIS A 223 -6.76 11.41 -3.53
CA HIS A 223 -7.20 10.10 -3.06
C HIS A 223 -8.70 10.06 -2.78
N GLU A 224 -9.23 11.06 -2.06
CA GLU A 224 -10.65 11.15 -1.74
C GLU A 224 -11.51 11.28 -3.00
N TYR A 225 -11.05 12.07 -3.97
CA TYR A 225 -11.72 12.18 -5.26
C TYR A 225 -11.69 10.83 -6.00
N LEU A 226 -10.51 10.23 -6.18
CA LEU A 226 -10.35 8.98 -6.93
C LEU A 226 -11.04 7.80 -6.26
N SER A 227 -10.98 7.66 -4.93
CA SER A 227 -11.62 6.55 -4.21
C SER A 227 -13.14 6.54 -4.37
N ARG A 228 -13.77 7.71 -4.54
CA ARG A 228 -15.22 7.87 -4.78
C ARG A 228 -15.62 7.65 -6.23
N HIS A 229 -14.73 7.95 -7.18
CA HIS A 229 -15.06 7.99 -8.61
C HIS A 229 -14.49 6.80 -9.40
N ALA A 230 -13.46 6.13 -8.87
CA ALA A 230 -12.88 4.99 -9.54
C ALA A 230 -13.70 3.73 -9.26
N ARG A 231 -14.46 3.26 -10.25
CA ARG A 231 -14.94 1.87 -10.29
C ARG A 231 -13.84 1.00 -10.90
N VAL A 232 -12.70 0.88 -10.23
CA VAL A 232 -11.74 -0.16 -10.62
C VAL A 232 -12.38 -1.49 -10.25
N PRO A 233 -12.66 -2.40 -11.21
CA PRO A 233 -13.03 -3.76 -10.86
C PRO A 233 -11.96 -4.28 -9.92
N ALA A 234 -12.33 -4.63 -8.69
CA ALA A 234 -11.43 -5.40 -7.84
C ALA A 234 -10.93 -6.58 -8.68
N ALA A 235 -9.62 -6.85 -8.66
CA ALA A 235 -9.06 -8.00 -9.34
C ALA A 235 -9.97 -9.21 -9.07
N PRO A 236 -10.28 -10.06 -10.08
CA PRO A 236 -11.26 -11.13 -9.93
C PRO A 236 -11.09 -11.86 -8.60
N PRO A 237 -12.15 -12.20 -7.86
CA PRO A 237 -12.04 -12.85 -6.55
C PRO A 237 -11.11 -14.07 -6.56
N THR A 238 -11.00 -14.76 -7.71
CA THR A 238 -10.05 -15.83 -7.98
C THR A 238 -8.59 -15.36 -8.00
N ALA A 239 -8.27 -14.31 -8.74
CA ALA A 239 -6.93 -13.73 -8.75
C ALA A 239 -6.56 -13.14 -7.38
N ARG A 240 -7.52 -12.53 -6.67
CA ARG A 240 -7.32 -12.08 -5.28
C ARG A 240 -7.12 -13.26 -4.33
N ALA A 241 -7.80 -14.39 -4.53
CA ALA A 241 -7.63 -15.61 -3.76
C ALA A 241 -6.30 -16.33 -4.05
N GLU A 242 -5.82 -16.29 -5.30
CA GLU A 242 -4.52 -16.80 -5.73
C GLU A 242 -3.37 -15.94 -5.18
N MET A 243 -3.50 -14.61 -5.26
CA MET A 243 -2.59 -13.64 -4.66
C MET A 243 -2.63 -13.70 -3.13
N SER A 244 -3.81 -13.93 -2.55
CA SER A 244 -3.99 -14.21 -1.14
C SER A 244 -3.75 -15.69 -0.87
N GLY A 245 -2.60 -16.27 -1.28
CA GLY A 245 -2.26 -17.71 -1.33
C GLY A 245 -2.63 -18.60 -0.14
N MET A 246 -3.93 -18.68 0.16
CA MET A 246 -4.60 -19.35 1.27
C MET A 246 -5.26 -20.54 0.61
N SER A 247 -4.90 -21.76 1.01
CA SER A 247 -5.57 -22.92 0.44
C SER A 247 -7.07 -22.87 0.79
N PRO A 248 -7.94 -23.49 -0.02
CA PRO A 248 -9.36 -23.63 0.32
C PRO A 248 -9.54 -24.16 1.75
N THR A 249 -8.74 -25.15 2.14
CA THR A 249 -8.71 -25.71 3.49
C THR A 249 -8.40 -24.67 4.57
N GLN A 250 -7.43 -23.79 4.35
CA GLN A 250 -7.10 -22.72 5.29
C GLN A 250 -8.23 -21.70 5.44
N ARG A 251 -8.96 -21.39 4.37
CA ARG A 251 -10.13 -20.50 4.41
C ARG A 251 -11.24 -21.11 5.26
N TYR A 252 -11.59 -22.37 5.03
CA TYR A 252 -12.60 -23.07 5.83
C TYR A 252 -12.21 -23.19 7.31
N ILE A 253 -10.94 -23.46 7.60
CA ILE A 253 -10.43 -23.46 8.98
C ILE A 253 -10.60 -22.07 9.62
N LEU A 254 -10.27 -21.01 8.90
CA LEU A 254 -10.39 -19.63 9.38
C LEU A 254 -11.85 -19.22 9.65
N GLU A 255 -12.79 -19.59 8.77
CA GLU A 255 -14.22 -19.34 8.97
C GLU A 255 -14.76 -20.03 10.22
N HIS A 256 -14.42 -21.30 10.43
CA HIS A 256 -14.83 -22.03 11.63
C HIS A 256 -14.14 -21.52 12.89
N LEU A 257 -12.90 -21.05 12.77
CA LEU A 257 -12.17 -20.41 13.85
C LEU A 257 -12.90 -19.14 14.33
N LEU A 258 -13.38 -18.32 13.40
CA LEU A 258 -14.09 -17.06 13.67
C LEU A 258 -15.49 -17.30 14.26
N GLN A 259 -16.10 -18.45 13.98
CA GLN A 259 -17.31 -18.94 14.64
C GLN A 259 -17.06 -19.48 16.06
N GLY A 260 -15.84 -19.36 16.60
CA GLY A 260 -15.50 -19.80 17.95
C GLY A 260 -15.25 -21.30 18.11
N ARG A 261 -15.21 -22.07 17.02
CA ARG A 261 -15.08 -23.54 17.08
C ARG A 261 -13.68 -23.98 17.49
N SER A 262 -13.58 -24.98 18.35
CA SER A 262 -12.32 -25.57 18.78
C SER A 262 -11.63 -26.34 17.66
N ASP A 263 -10.31 -26.54 17.76
CA ASP A 263 -9.52 -27.26 16.76
C ASP A 263 -10.02 -28.70 16.54
N LYS A 264 -10.57 -29.34 17.59
CA LYS A 264 -11.21 -30.67 17.50
C LYS A 264 -12.50 -30.64 16.69
N GLU A 265 -13.35 -29.64 16.89
CA GLU A 265 -14.58 -29.48 16.12
C GLU A 265 -14.30 -29.11 14.67
N ILE A 266 -13.25 -28.32 14.41
CA ILE A 266 -12.76 -27.99 13.07
C ILE A 266 -12.27 -29.27 12.37
N ALA A 267 -11.46 -30.08 13.06
CA ALA A 267 -10.97 -31.35 12.54
C ALA A 267 -12.11 -32.31 12.16
N TYR A 268 -13.09 -32.46 13.04
CA TYR A 268 -14.27 -33.30 12.80
C TYR A 268 -15.07 -32.83 11.57
N ARG A 269 -15.36 -31.53 11.46
CA ARG A 269 -16.16 -30.98 10.36
C ARG A 269 -15.46 -31.06 9.01
N LEU A 270 -14.14 -30.91 8.98
CA LEU A 270 -13.36 -30.97 7.74
C LEU A 270 -12.87 -32.38 7.40
N GLN A 271 -13.22 -33.39 8.22
CA GLN A 271 -12.69 -34.75 8.11
C GLN A 271 -11.15 -34.79 8.07
N LEU A 272 -10.52 -33.92 8.86
CA LEU A 272 -9.06 -33.80 8.97
C LEU A 272 -8.58 -34.37 10.31
N SER A 273 -7.32 -34.79 10.35
CA SER A 273 -6.67 -35.10 11.63
C SER A 273 -6.42 -33.80 12.42
N SER A 274 -6.41 -33.89 13.77
CA SER A 274 -6.03 -32.75 14.61
C SER A 274 -4.63 -32.23 14.30
N HIS A 275 -3.72 -33.12 13.88
CA HIS A 275 -2.37 -32.75 13.45
C HIS A 275 -2.39 -31.88 12.18
N THR A 276 -3.25 -32.21 11.22
CA THR A 276 -3.42 -31.44 9.98
C THR A 276 -4.03 -30.06 10.27
N VAL A 277 -5.01 -29.97 11.17
CA VAL A 277 -5.58 -28.67 11.59
C VAL A 277 -4.53 -27.80 12.27
N ASP A 278 -3.73 -28.35 13.19
CA ASP A 278 -2.66 -27.62 13.86
C ASP A 278 -1.58 -27.13 12.87
N TYR A 279 -1.25 -27.94 11.85
CA TYR A 279 -0.41 -27.50 10.75
C TYR A 279 -0.97 -26.26 10.03
N HIS A 280 -2.24 -26.28 9.63
CA HIS A 280 -2.86 -25.13 8.97
C HIS A 280 -2.99 -23.92 9.90
N MET A 281 -3.27 -24.13 11.20
CA MET A 281 -3.32 -23.08 12.21
C MET A 281 -1.95 -22.42 12.43
N ARG A 282 -0.84 -23.16 12.33
CA ARG A 282 0.51 -22.57 12.31
C ARG A 282 0.74 -21.70 11.08
N GLN A 283 0.31 -22.16 9.90
CA GLN A 283 0.43 -21.39 8.66
C GLN A 283 -0.42 -20.11 8.71
N LEU A 284 -1.66 -20.20 9.20
CA LEU A 284 -2.54 -19.06 9.41
C LEU A 284 -1.95 -18.06 10.42
N ARG A 285 -1.43 -18.53 11.56
CA ARG A 285 -0.74 -17.68 12.54
C ARG A 285 0.44 -16.93 11.94
N ARG A 286 1.32 -17.62 11.21
CA ARG A 286 2.45 -16.99 10.49
C ARG A 286 1.96 -15.93 9.52
N ARG A 287 0.90 -16.24 8.77
CA ARG A 287 0.33 -15.38 7.75
C ARG A 287 -0.30 -14.09 8.30
N PHE A 288 -1.02 -14.19 9.41
CA PHE A 288 -1.65 -13.03 10.06
C PHE A 288 -0.74 -12.37 11.11
N ALA A 289 0.56 -12.71 11.13
CA ALA A 289 1.52 -12.25 12.14
C ALA A 289 1.02 -12.44 13.59
N ALA A 290 0.21 -13.48 13.83
CA ALA A 290 -0.41 -13.76 15.11
C ALA A 290 0.41 -14.77 15.90
N ARG A 291 0.66 -14.48 17.18
CA ARG A 291 1.43 -15.39 18.05
C ARG A 291 0.56 -16.47 18.68
N ASN A 292 -0.73 -16.18 18.86
CA ASN A 292 -1.69 -17.08 19.48
C ASN A 292 -3.04 -17.04 18.77
N ARG A 293 -3.93 -17.98 19.14
CA ARG A 293 -5.25 -18.16 18.54
C ARG A 293 -6.13 -16.91 18.68
N VAL A 294 -6.09 -16.24 19.83
CA VAL A 294 -6.90 -15.03 20.08
C VAL A 294 -6.44 -13.89 19.17
N GLN A 295 -5.13 -13.69 19.02
CA GLN A 295 -4.56 -12.72 18.08
C GLN A 295 -4.90 -13.07 16.64
N LEU A 296 -4.91 -14.36 16.29
CA LEU A 296 -5.31 -14.81 14.95
C LEU A 296 -6.79 -14.50 14.70
N VAL A 297 -7.69 -14.81 15.64
CA VAL A 297 -9.11 -14.47 15.57
C VAL A 297 -9.29 -12.97 15.42
N LYS A 298 -8.62 -12.15 16.25
CA LYS A 298 -8.71 -10.68 16.17
C LYS A 298 -8.26 -10.16 14.80
N ALA A 299 -7.09 -10.57 14.33
CA ALA A 299 -6.55 -10.15 13.03
C ALA A 299 -7.43 -10.62 11.87
N ALA A 300 -8.00 -11.83 11.97
CA ALA A 300 -8.88 -12.39 10.95
C ALA A 300 -10.29 -11.79 10.97
N THR A 301 -10.80 -11.38 12.14
CA THR A 301 -12.08 -10.67 12.29
C THR A 301 -11.98 -9.28 11.68
N GLN A 302 -10.88 -8.57 11.93
CA GLN A 302 -10.55 -7.30 11.28
C GLN A 302 -10.42 -7.45 9.76
N TRP A 303 -9.91 -8.60 9.30
CA TRP A 303 -9.85 -8.95 7.89
C TRP A 303 -11.24 -9.24 7.28
N GLN A 304 -12.15 -9.93 7.99
CA GLN A 304 -13.51 -10.25 7.51
C GLN A 304 -14.45 -9.03 7.48
N HIS A 305 -14.42 -8.17 8.50
CA HIS A 305 -15.27 -6.96 8.52
C HIS A 305 -14.83 -5.90 7.49
N GLY A 306 -13.62 -6.03 6.94
CA GLY A 306 -13.21 -5.27 5.77
C GLY A 306 -13.83 -5.77 4.45
N GLU A 307 -14.38 -6.99 4.40
CA GLU A 307 -14.98 -7.60 3.20
C GLU A 307 -16.52 -7.55 3.16
N GLY A 308 -17.21 -6.98 4.16
CA GLY A 308 -18.67 -6.94 4.20
C GLY A 308 -19.27 -5.72 4.88
N GLY A 309 -19.82 -4.81 4.07
CA GLY A 309 -21.04 -4.03 4.35
C GLY A 309 -21.05 -3.06 5.54
N PHE A 310 -21.05 -1.76 5.24
CA PHE A 310 -22.07 -0.89 5.82
C PHE A 310 -23.43 -1.37 5.32
N GLY A 311 -24.33 -1.73 6.22
CA GLY A 311 -25.70 -2.10 5.90
C GLY A 311 -26.38 -2.90 7.00
N GLU A 312 -27.22 -2.21 7.77
CA GLU A 312 -28.35 -2.73 8.57
C GLU A 312 -28.09 -3.50 9.88
N VAL A 313 -28.11 -2.75 10.98
CA VAL A 313 -28.69 -3.11 12.29
C VAL A 313 -29.15 -1.76 12.90
N SER A 314 -30.39 -1.40 13.19
CA SER A 314 -31.67 -2.08 13.37
C SER A 314 -32.81 -1.10 13.10
N GLN A 315 -33.81 -1.50 12.32
CA GLN A 315 -35.20 -1.13 12.57
C GLN A 315 -35.98 -2.41 12.94
N LEU A 316 -36.90 -2.22 13.89
CA LEU A 316 -37.94 -3.15 14.39
C LEU A 316 -37.45 -4.26 15.33
N SER A 317 -38.03 -4.55 16.49
CA SER A 317 -39.11 -4.03 17.36
C SER A 317 -38.91 -4.78 18.70
N ALA A 318 -39.38 -4.41 19.89
CA ALA A 318 -40.73 -4.06 20.29
C ALA A 318 -40.75 -3.72 21.80
N LEU A 319 -41.87 -3.11 22.21
CA LEU A 319 -42.38 -2.77 23.56
C LEU A 319 -42.15 -1.33 24.01
#